data_AF-A0A7C0ZCY2-F1
#
_entry.id   AF-A0A7C0ZCY2-F1
#
_cell.length_a   1.000
_cell.length_b   1.000
_cell.length_c   1.000
_cell.angle_alpha   90.00
_cell.angle_beta   90.00
_cell.angle_gamma   90.00
#
_symmetry.space_group_name_H-M   'P 1'
#
loop_
_entity.id
_entity.type
_entity.pdbx_description
1 polymer ?
#
loop_
_entity_poly.entity_id
_entity_poly.type
_entity_poly.pdbx_seq_one_letter_code
_entity_poly.pdbx_strand_id
1 'polypeptide(L)'
;MAWYHPRNVGEYLWRLSALHVVLPVLAVFCLALGELRFDWAERIMGAYLVTTNAGRPASGQIWEVGRQAYSAHQELEKIVTDRIANQRQARESATFVDLAERLQPGQGAMLSVDHFRRLYLDLPEAPAKEMAGPLRLLEILSQGRCDRVYVCKNTAGSGLTIHLLDRGNQVIETLDLPLHLLWLSRESAVLHDGRLEQWPDFQGSIYPAERFFRELGSLPEEVRAAVVVQPRRLLEIDGAIVRVGISNQVSEGYIRLGFEALVAGVPRVLMVRGREWAVWQVQSRLEHPGANGAGFGGRS
;
A
#
# COMPACT_ATOMS: atom_id res chain seq x y z
N MET A 1 -79.12 -50.33 23.61
CA MET A 1 -77.87 -50.83 24.22
C MET A 1 -77.82 -50.37 25.66
N ALA A 2 -78.11 -51.26 26.62
CA ALA A 2 -78.20 -50.88 28.03
C ALA A 2 -76.79 -50.74 28.64
N TRP A 3 -76.34 -49.50 28.84
CA TRP A 3 -75.16 -49.18 29.64
C TRP A 3 -75.50 -49.39 31.12
N TYR A 4 -75.03 -50.49 31.70
CA TYR A 4 -75.14 -50.76 33.13
C TYR A 4 -74.00 -50.08 33.89
N HIS A 5 -74.32 -49.05 34.68
CA HIS A 5 -73.40 -48.47 35.66
C HIS A 5 -73.08 -49.52 36.75
N PRO A 6 -71.80 -49.86 36.99
CA PRO A 6 -71.41 -50.81 38.03
C PRO A 6 -71.66 -50.22 39.42
N ARG A 7 -72.24 -51.01 40.34
CA ARG A 7 -72.66 -50.58 41.69
C ARG A 7 -71.61 -50.83 42.78
N ASN A 8 -70.53 -51.57 42.50
CA ASN A 8 -69.51 -51.93 43.49
C ASN A 8 -68.07 -51.69 42.99
N VAL A 9 -67.19 -51.25 43.90
CA VAL A 9 -65.76 -50.99 43.62
C VAL A 9 -65.02 -52.25 43.17
N GLY A 10 -65.47 -53.43 43.64
CA GLY A 10 -64.95 -54.73 43.21
C GLY A 10 -65.25 -55.07 41.75
N GLU A 11 -66.39 -54.64 41.19
CA GLU A 11 -66.69 -54.83 39.77
C GLU A 11 -65.82 -53.95 38.88
N TYR A 12 -65.45 -52.75 39.35
CA TYR A 12 -64.45 -51.92 38.67
C TYR A 12 -63.08 -52.62 38.61
N LEU A 13 -62.63 -53.19 39.73
CA LEU A 13 -61.35 -53.92 39.80
C LEU A 13 -61.36 -55.17 38.92
N TRP A 14 -62.45 -55.94 38.88
CA TRP A 14 -62.57 -57.12 38.03
C TRP A 14 -62.60 -56.77 36.53
N ARG A 15 -63.25 -55.66 36.17
CA ARG A 15 -63.24 -55.14 34.79
C ARG A 15 -61.88 -54.57 34.40
N LEU A 16 -61.14 -53.97 35.32
CA LEU A 16 -59.76 -53.51 35.13
C LEU A 16 -58.76 -54.68 35.03
N SER A 17 -59.00 -55.80 35.73
CA SER A 17 -58.21 -57.02 35.62
C SER A 17 -58.58 -57.90 34.43
N ALA A 18 -59.58 -57.51 33.65
CA ALA A 18 -59.98 -58.27 32.48
C ALA A 18 -58.85 -58.26 31.45
N LEU A 19 -58.50 -59.45 30.94
CA LEU A 19 -57.35 -59.66 30.07
C LEU A 19 -57.32 -58.67 28.89
N HIS A 20 -58.47 -58.35 28.31
CA HIS A 20 -58.61 -57.44 27.18
C HIS A 20 -58.30 -55.96 27.49
N VAL A 21 -58.26 -55.55 28.76
CA VAL A 21 -57.85 -54.20 29.19
C VAL A 21 -56.39 -54.18 29.62
N VAL A 22 -55.93 -55.24 30.32
CA VAL A 22 -54.55 -55.33 30.81
C VAL A 22 -53.55 -55.47 29.65
N LEU A 23 -53.87 -56.28 28.64
CA LEU A 23 -52.98 -56.54 27.50
C LEU A 23 -52.61 -55.29 26.69
N PRO A 24 -53.57 -54.43 26.27
CA PRO A 24 -53.20 -53.20 25.55
C PRO A 24 -52.46 -52.21 26.45
N VAL A 25 -52.80 -52.11 27.73
CA VAL A 25 -52.08 -51.23 28.67
C VAL A 25 -50.63 -51.68 28.85
N LEU A 26 -50.40 -52.98 29.01
CA LEU A 26 -49.06 -53.57 29.08
C LEU A 26 -48.29 -53.32 27.78
N ALA A 27 -48.92 -53.49 26.62
CA ALA A 27 -48.29 -53.26 25.33
C ALA A 27 -47.84 -51.80 25.15
N VAL A 28 -48.68 -50.83 25.53
CA VAL A 28 -48.33 -49.40 25.53
C VAL A 28 -47.17 -49.13 26.47
N PHE A 29 -47.17 -49.73 27.66
CA PHE A 29 -46.10 -49.55 28.64
C PHE A 29 -44.76 -50.15 28.15
N CYS A 30 -44.79 -51.31 27.51
CA CYS A 30 -43.61 -51.91 26.87
C CYS A 30 -43.07 -51.06 25.72
N LEU A 31 -43.95 -50.47 24.89
CA LEU A 31 -43.54 -49.55 23.83
C LEU A 31 -42.89 -48.28 24.39
N ALA A 32 -43.44 -47.73 25.47
CA ALA A 32 -42.89 -46.55 26.14
C ALA A 32 -41.51 -46.81 26.76
N LEU A 33 -41.33 -47.96 27.43
CA LEU A 33 -40.02 -48.38 27.94
C LEU A 33 -39.03 -48.69 26.82
N GLY A 34 -39.51 -49.26 25.71
CA GLY A 34 -38.72 -49.48 24.50
C GLY A 34 -38.21 -48.18 23.90
N GLU A 35 -39.06 -47.15 23.83
CA GLU A 35 -38.68 -45.81 23.37
C GLU A 35 -37.60 -45.22 24.27
N LEU A 36 -37.83 -45.21 25.59
CA LEU A 36 -36.90 -44.58 26.56
C LEU A 36 -35.52 -45.24 26.62
N ARG A 37 -35.40 -46.51 26.22
CA ARG A 37 -34.13 -47.25 26.28
C ARG A 37 -33.40 -47.33 24.95
N PHE A 38 -34.11 -47.31 23.84
CA PHE A 38 -33.52 -47.60 22.52
C PHE A 38 -33.69 -46.46 21.51
N ASP A 39 -34.43 -45.39 21.86
CA ASP A 39 -34.75 -44.24 21.00
C ASP A 39 -35.14 -44.69 19.59
N TRP A 40 -35.98 -45.73 19.52
CA TRP A 40 -36.24 -46.43 18.27
C TRP A 40 -37.06 -45.57 17.33
N ALA A 41 -37.96 -44.72 17.83
CA ALA A 41 -38.72 -43.80 16.99
C ALA A 41 -37.78 -42.77 16.33
N GLU A 42 -36.80 -42.23 17.06
CA GLU A 42 -35.80 -41.31 16.51
C GLU A 42 -34.91 -42.01 15.47
N ARG A 43 -34.47 -43.24 15.73
CA ARG A 43 -33.65 -44.00 14.78
C ARG A 43 -34.41 -44.35 13.50
N ILE A 44 -35.68 -44.75 13.60
CA ILE A 44 -36.52 -45.06 12.43
C ILE A 44 -36.82 -43.77 11.66
N MET A 45 -37.16 -42.68 12.35
CA MET A 45 -37.43 -41.39 11.72
C MET A 45 -36.17 -40.82 11.05
N GLY A 46 -35.01 -40.95 11.69
CA GLY A 46 -33.70 -40.59 11.12
C GLY A 46 -33.34 -41.44 9.89
N ALA A 47 -33.52 -42.75 9.95
CA ALA A 47 -33.28 -43.64 8.81
C ALA A 47 -34.27 -43.38 7.65
N TYR A 48 -35.53 -43.08 7.97
CA TYR A 48 -36.54 -42.69 7.00
C TYR A 48 -36.19 -41.35 6.32
N LEU A 49 -35.75 -40.35 7.10
CA LEU A 49 -35.30 -39.06 6.58
C LEU A 49 -34.06 -39.20 5.69
N VAL A 50 -33.08 -40.04 6.07
CA VAL A 50 -31.87 -40.28 5.28
C VAL A 50 -32.18 -41.01 3.96
N THR A 51 -33.09 -42.00 3.98
CA THR A 51 -33.44 -42.76 2.78
C THR A 51 -34.36 -41.98 1.82
N THR A 52 -35.24 -41.11 2.33
CA THR A 52 -36.03 -40.18 1.49
C THR A 52 -35.22 -38.97 1.01
N ASN A 53 -34.04 -38.71 1.58
CA ASN A 53 -33.14 -37.63 1.15
C ASN A 53 -32.52 -37.85 -0.24
N ALA A 54 -32.45 -39.11 -0.69
CA ALA A 54 -31.85 -39.47 -1.99
C ALA A 54 -32.66 -38.97 -3.21
N GLY A 55 -33.91 -38.52 -3.01
CA GLY A 55 -34.80 -38.03 -4.06
C GLY A 55 -35.11 -36.52 -4.03
N ARG A 56 -34.42 -35.73 -3.18
CA ARG A 56 -34.70 -34.30 -3.06
C ARG A 56 -33.91 -33.52 -4.12
N PRO A 57 -34.55 -32.81 -5.08
CA PRO A 57 -33.82 -31.89 -5.96
C PRO A 57 -33.14 -30.84 -5.09
N ALA A 58 -31.82 -30.74 -5.22
CA ALA A 58 -30.97 -29.86 -4.44
C ALA A 58 -31.50 -28.41 -4.53
N SER A 59 -31.99 -27.91 -3.40
CA SER A 59 -32.47 -26.53 -3.28
C SER A 59 -31.28 -25.59 -3.49
N GLY A 60 -31.31 -24.80 -4.57
CA GLY A 60 -30.22 -23.91 -5.01
C GLY A 60 -29.76 -22.89 -3.97
N GLN A 61 -30.55 -22.63 -2.93
CA GLN A 61 -30.23 -21.64 -1.90
C GLN A 61 -29.02 -22.02 -1.03
N ILE A 62 -28.77 -23.30 -0.73
CA ILE A 62 -27.63 -23.70 0.12
C ILE A 62 -26.31 -23.64 -0.68
N TRP A 63 -26.35 -23.92 -1.98
CA TRP A 63 -25.18 -23.81 -2.86
C TRP A 63 -24.84 -22.37 -3.23
N GLU A 64 -25.83 -21.49 -3.36
CA GLU A 64 -25.61 -20.05 -3.54
C GLU A 64 -25.00 -19.41 -2.29
N VAL A 65 -25.52 -19.74 -1.10
CA VAL A 65 -24.95 -19.26 0.18
C VAL A 65 -23.56 -19.84 0.41
N GLY A 66 -23.32 -21.11 0.10
CA GLY A 66 -21.99 -21.73 0.17
C GLY A 66 -21.00 -21.14 -0.84
N ARG A 67 -21.45 -20.84 -2.07
CA ARG A 67 -20.63 -20.21 -3.11
C ARG A 67 -20.34 -18.74 -2.80
N GLN A 68 -21.31 -17.99 -2.25
CA GLN A 68 -21.11 -16.63 -1.75
C GLN A 68 -20.18 -16.59 -0.54
N ALA A 69 -20.30 -17.54 0.39
CA ALA A 69 -19.40 -17.64 1.53
C ALA A 69 -17.97 -18.01 1.08
N TYR A 70 -17.84 -18.92 0.12
CA TYR A 70 -16.54 -19.29 -0.45
C TYR A 70 -15.90 -18.16 -1.26
N SER A 71 -16.67 -17.44 -2.08
CA SER A 71 -16.17 -16.26 -2.81
C SER A 71 -15.80 -15.12 -1.87
N ALA A 72 -16.60 -14.86 -0.83
CA ALA A 72 -16.28 -13.87 0.19
C ALA A 72 -15.02 -14.26 0.98
N HIS A 73 -14.85 -15.55 1.31
CA HIS A 73 -13.64 -16.04 1.96
C HIS A 73 -12.41 -15.93 1.05
N GLN A 74 -12.53 -16.22 -0.25
CA GLN A 74 -11.44 -16.02 -1.21
C GLN A 74 -11.08 -14.55 -1.39
N GLU A 75 -12.07 -13.66 -1.44
CA GLU A 75 -11.83 -12.21 -1.48
C GLU A 75 -11.17 -11.71 -0.19
N LEU A 76 -11.61 -12.20 0.97
CA LEU A 76 -11.01 -11.88 2.26
C LEU A 76 -9.58 -12.42 2.38
N GLU A 77 -9.33 -13.66 1.98
CA GLU A 77 -8.01 -14.27 1.99
C GLU A 77 -7.07 -13.54 1.04
N LYS A 78 -7.57 -13.10 -0.13
CA LYS A 78 -6.82 -12.25 -1.05
C LYS A 78 -6.49 -10.90 -0.41
N ILE A 79 -7.45 -10.22 0.22
CA ILE A 79 -7.22 -8.94 0.94
C ILE A 79 -6.21 -9.11 2.08
N VAL A 80 -6.30 -10.20 2.84
CA VAL A 80 -5.38 -10.50 3.96
C VAL A 80 -3.98 -10.83 3.43
N THR A 81 -3.88 -11.62 2.37
CA THR A 81 -2.61 -11.98 1.74
C THR A 81 -1.93 -10.75 1.14
N ASP A 82 -2.68 -9.91 0.42
CA ASP A 82 -2.19 -8.65 -0.13
C ASP A 82 -1.73 -7.70 0.99
N ARG A 83 -2.47 -7.63 2.10
CA ARG A 83 -2.08 -6.83 3.27
C ARG A 83 -0.80 -7.33 3.93
N ILE A 84 -0.65 -8.65 4.09
CA ILE A 84 0.56 -9.26 4.67
C ILE A 84 1.75 -9.06 3.73
N ALA A 85 1.58 -9.25 2.42
CA ALA A 85 2.60 -9.01 1.40
C ALA A 85 3.06 -7.54 1.43
N ASN A 86 2.12 -6.60 1.39
CA ASN A 86 2.42 -5.17 1.49
C ASN A 86 3.12 -4.80 2.80
N GLN A 87 2.71 -5.41 3.91
CA GLN A 87 3.32 -5.16 5.22
C GLN A 87 4.74 -5.73 5.33
N ARG A 88 5.00 -6.89 4.73
CA ARG A 88 6.35 -7.45 4.62
C ARG A 88 7.24 -6.55 3.75
N GLN A 89 6.72 -6.16 2.60
CA GLN A 89 7.45 -5.36 1.63
C GLN A 89 7.76 -3.95 2.15
N ALA A 90 6.87 -3.36 2.95
CA ALA A 90 7.10 -2.09 3.61
C ALA A 90 8.14 -2.15 4.76
N ARG A 91 8.23 -3.28 5.46
CA ARG A 91 9.30 -3.53 6.46
C ARG A 91 10.67 -3.72 5.82
N GLU A 92 10.71 -4.12 4.56
CA GLU A 92 11.93 -4.28 3.77
C GLU A 92 12.33 -2.98 3.04
N SER A 93 11.46 -1.96 3.02
CA SER A 93 11.77 -0.68 2.37
C SER A 93 12.73 0.15 3.21
N ALA A 94 13.83 0.58 2.57
CA ALA A 94 14.87 1.38 3.17
C ALA A 94 14.58 2.89 3.10
N THR A 95 13.74 3.34 2.14
CA THR A 95 13.43 4.76 1.92
C THR A 95 11.92 5.02 1.76
N PHE A 96 11.47 6.26 1.98
CA PHE A 96 10.09 6.66 1.68
C PHE A 96 9.75 6.60 0.18
N VAL A 97 10.75 6.76 -0.69
CA VAL A 97 10.59 6.63 -2.14
C VAL A 97 10.26 5.18 -2.50
N ASP A 98 10.99 4.22 -1.94
CA ASP A 98 10.71 2.79 -2.16
C ASP A 98 9.32 2.41 -1.66
N LEU A 99 8.86 3.00 -0.54
CA LEU A 99 7.49 2.82 -0.06
C LEU A 99 6.46 3.38 -1.04
N ALA A 100 6.70 4.57 -1.59
CA ALA A 100 5.78 5.20 -2.54
C ALA A 100 5.69 4.44 -3.87
N GLU A 101 6.79 3.84 -4.36
CA GLU A 101 6.80 3.04 -5.59
C GLU A 101 6.11 1.68 -5.40
N ARG A 102 6.27 1.06 -4.24
CA ARG A 102 5.75 -0.29 -3.96
C ARG A 102 4.28 -0.31 -3.51
N LEU A 103 3.81 0.75 -2.86
CA LEU A 103 2.41 0.86 -2.44
C LEU A 103 1.51 1.24 -3.63
N GLN A 104 0.39 0.53 -3.77
CA GLN A 104 -0.66 0.91 -4.72
C GLN A 104 -1.55 2.02 -4.14
N PRO A 105 -2.22 2.83 -4.97
CA PRO A 105 -3.17 3.84 -4.51
C PRO A 105 -4.26 3.23 -3.62
N GLY A 106 -4.53 3.83 -2.45
CA GLY A 106 -5.49 3.31 -1.47
C GLY A 106 -5.00 2.13 -0.63
N GLN A 107 -3.79 1.61 -0.89
CA GLN A 107 -3.12 0.66 -0.02
C GLN A 107 -2.16 1.40 0.92
N GLY A 108 -1.97 0.82 2.11
CA GLY A 108 -1.04 1.35 3.09
C GLY A 108 -0.41 0.25 3.94
N ALA A 109 0.69 0.62 4.57
CA ALA A 109 1.49 -0.27 5.39
C ALA A 109 1.64 0.29 6.81
N MET A 110 1.65 -0.63 7.78
CA MET A 110 1.89 -0.31 9.17
C MET A 110 3.37 -0.48 9.50
N LEU A 111 4.00 0.61 9.93
CA LEU A 111 5.40 0.71 10.35
C LEU A 111 5.49 0.84 11.87
N SER A 112 6.61 0.39 12.45
CA SER A 112 6.95 0.73 13.82
C SER A 112 7.48 2.16 13.89
N VAL A 113 7.38 2.78 15.07
CA VAL A 113 7.92 4.12 15.32
C VAL A 113 9.43 4.19 15.03
N ASP A 114 10.19 3.15 15.36
CA ASP A 114 11.63 3.09 15.07
C ASP A 114 11.95 2.95 13.59
N HIS A 115 11.12 2.23 12.83
CA HIS A 115 11.26 2.17 11.37
C HIS A 115 10.98 3.54 10.77
N PHE A 116 9.86 4.16 11.15
CA PHE A 116 9.52 5.51 10.70
C PHE A 116 10.62 6.53 11.04
N ARG A 117 11.18 6.49 12.26
CA ARG A 117 12.30 7.36 12.65
C ARG A 117 13.51 7.18 11.75
N ARG A 118 13.86 5.93 11.38
CA ARG A 118 14.97 5.66 10.44
C ARG A 118 14.69 6.26 9.07
N LEU A 119 13.49 6.07 8.53
CA LEU A 119 13.11 6.66 7.24
C LEU A 119 13.11 8.19 7.28
N TYR A 120 12.66 8.79 8.39
CA TYR A 120 12.68 10.24 8.59
C TYR A 120 14.10 10.80 8.58
N LEU A 121 15.03 10.12 9.27
CA LEU A 121 16.44 10.56 9.34
C LEU A 121 17.20 10.35 8.03
N ASP A 122 16.70 9.48 7.15
CA ASP A 122 17.25 9.28 5.80
C ASP A 122 16.79 10.37 4.81
N LEU A 123 15.73 11.13 5.14
CA LEU A 123 15.31 12.27 4.33
C LEU A 123 16.33 13.42 4.40
N PRO A 124 16.63 14.07 3.27
CA PRO A 124 17.38 15.34 3.29
C PRO A 124 16.68 16.41 4.13
N GLU A 125 17.44 17.38 4.65
CA GLU A 125 16.94 18.37 5.62
C GLU A 125 15.74 19.20 5.11
N ALA A 126 15.73 19.56 3.82
CA ALA A 126 14.65 20.33 3.21
C ALA A 126 13.29 19.57 3.18
N PRO A 127 13.18 18.37 2.57
CA PRO A 127 11.94 17.59 2.61
C PRO A 127 11.57 17.14 4.03
N ALA A 128 12.54 16.88 4.92
CA ALA A 128 12.26 16.55 6.31
C ALA A 128 11.56 17.71 7.04
N LYS A 129 12.06 18.94 6.89
CA LYS A 129 11.46 20.15 7.51
C LYS A 129 10.06 20.45 6.97
N GLU A 130 9.84 20.26 5.68
CA GLU A 130 8.54 20.52 5.04
C GLU A 130 7.49 19.48 5.44
N MET A 131 7.89 18.21 5.64
CA MET A 131 7.00 17.17 6.18
C MET A 131 6.68 17.40 7.66
N ALA A 132 7.70 17.53 8.50
CA ALA A 132 7.56 17.86 9.92
C ALA A 132 8.89 18.33 10.47
N GLY A 133 8.96 19.51 11.10
CA GLY A 133 10.18 19.97 11.76
C GLY A 133 10.68 18.97 12.82
N PRO A 134 12.01 18.74 12.96
CA PRO A 134 12.55 17.74 13.90
C PRO A 134 12.09 17.92 15.34
N LEU A 135 11.96 19.17 15.81
CA LEU A 135 11.48 19.47 17.16
C LEU A 135 10.01 19.08 17.36
N ARG A 136 9.17 19.27 16.33
CA ARG A 136 7.76 18.86 16.36
C ARG A 136 7.64 17.34 16.41
N LEU A 137 8.43 16.65 15.60
CA LEU A 137 8.47 15.18 15.62
C LEU A 137 8.92 14.65 16.98
N LEU A 138 9.96 15.26 17.56
CA LEU A 138 10.45 14.93 18.90
C LEU A 138 9.39 15.15 19.98
N GLU A 139 8.65 16.26 19.92
CA GLU A 139 7.55 16.54 20.85
C GLU A 139 6.51 15.41 20.83
N ILE A 140 6.04 15.02 19.65
CA ILE A 140 5.03 13.96 19.48
C ILE A 140 5.54 12.60 19.99
N LEU A 141 6.77 12.24 19.60
CA LEU A 141 7.35 10.95 19.94
C LEU A 141 7.75 10.85 21.42
N SER A 142 8.16 11.96 22.04
CA SER A 142 8.58 12.00 23.46
C SER A 142 7.42 11.80 24.44
N GLN A 143 6.19 12.15 24.04
CA GLN A 143 5.00 11.99 24.88
C GLN A 143 4.59 10.51 25.09
N GLY A 144 5.23 9.56 24.39
CA GLY A 144 4.98 8.13 24.54
C GLY A 144 3.58 7.67 24.13
N ARG A 145 2.82 8.54 23.45
CA ARG A 145 1.46 8.27 22.98
C ARG A 145 1.43 7.57 21.62
N CYS A 146 2.47 7.77 20.81
CA CYS A 146 2.60 7.17 19.49
C CYS A 146 3.16 5.75 19.60
N ASP A 147 2.38 4.76 19.18
CA ASP A 147 2.79 3.35 19.19
C ASP A 147 3.00 2.79 17.77
N ARG A 148 2.30 3.34 16.77
CA ARG A 148 2.32 2.84 15.39
C ARG A 148 2.27 3.97 14.39
N VAL A 149 2.78 3.71 13.18
CA VAL A 149 2.73 4.66 12.07
C VAL A 149 2.10 3.96 10.86
N TYR A 150 1.03 4.54 10.32
CA TYR A 150 0.39 4.03 9.11
C TYR A 150 0.74 4.93 7.93
N VAL A 151 1.33 4.35 6.90
CA VAL A 151 1.72 5.06 5.68
C VAL A 151 0.85 4.59 4.53
N CYS A 152 0.15 5.49 3.87
CA CYS A 152 -0.67 5.19 2.70
C CYS A 152 -0.29 6.07 1.51
N LYS A 153 -0.49 5.54 0.32
CA LYS A 153 -0.33 6.33 -0.91
C LYS A 153 -1.61 7.13 -1.14
N ASN A 154 -1.44 8.43 -1.37
CA ASN A 154 -2.56 9.32 -1.63
C ASN A 154 -3.31 8.86 -2.89
N THR A 155 -4.64 8.86 -2.84
CA THR A 155 -5.49 8.49 -3.98
C THR A 155 -5.60 9.58 -5.04
N ALA A 156 -5.32 10.84 -4.68
CA ALA A 156 -5.38 12.00 -5.59
C ALA A 156 -4.02 12.35 -6.23
N GLY A 157 -2.92 11.70 -5.83
CA GLY A 157 -1.58 11.93 -6.40
C GLY A 157 -0.54 10.95 -5.86
N SER A 158 0.66 10.89 -6.44
CA SER A 158 1.68 9.88 -6.08
C SER A 158 2.44 10.16 -4.76
N GLY A 159 1.93 11.05 -3.91
CA GLY A 159 2.50 11.36 -2.59
C GLY A 159 2.16 10.32 -1.52
N LEU A 160 2.80 10.44 -0.36
CA LEU A 160 2.52 9.63 0.82
C LEU A 160 1.82 10.46 1.90
N THR A 161 0.85 9.85 2.56
CA THR A 161 0.25 10.37 3.79
C THR A 161 0.61 9.43 4.93
N ILE A 162 1.07 10.00 6.03
CA ILE A 162 1.63 9.29 7.17
C ILE A 162 0.80 9.66 8.40
N HIS A 163 0.14 8.68 9.00
CA HIS A 163 -0.66 8.84 10.19
C HIS A 163 0.07 8.25 11.40
N LEU A 164 0.32 9.08 12.41
CA LEU A 164 0.84 8.65 13.71
C LEU A 164 -0.34 8.19 14.56
N LEU A 165 -0.28 6.96 15.05
CA LEU A 165 -1.38 6.29 15.73
C LEU A 165 -1.04 5.97 17.19
N ASP A 166 -2.04 6.08 18.05
CA ASP A 166 -1.98 5.60 19.44
C ASP A 166 -2.31 4.09 19.55
N ARG A 167 -2.37 3.59 20.80
CA ARG A 167 -2.78 2.19 21.09
C ARG A 167 -4.18 1.83 20.62
N GLY A 168 -5.08 2.82 20.54
CA GLY A 168 -6.45 2.67 20.10
C GLY A 168 -6.63 2.77 18.58
N ASN A 169 -5.54 2.88 17.81
CA ASN A 169 -5.56 3.25 16.38
C ASN A 169 -6.23 4.60 16.10
N GLN A 170 -6.21 5.52 17.06
CA GLN A 170 -6.63 6.90 16.82
C GLN A 170 -5.47 7.69 16.23
N VAL A 171 -5.78 8.57 15.29
CA VAL A 171 -4.81 9.45 14.65
C VAL A 171 -4.43 10.57 15.61
N ILE A 172 -3.16 10.59 16.01
CA ILE A 172 -2.56 11.65 16.82
C ILE A 172 -2.20 12.83 15.92
N GLU A 173 -1.56 12.54 14.79
CA GLU A 173 -1.09 13.53 13.84
C GLU A 173 -1.01 12.93 12.44
N THR A 174 -1.24 13.77 11.43
CA THR A 174 -1.12 13.40 10.02
C THR A 174 -0.02 14.25 9.40
N LEU A 175 0.93 13.60 8.74
CA LEU A 175 2.03 14.22 8.02
C LEU A 175 1.85 13.90 6.54
N ASP A 176 2.01 14.89 5.70
CA ASP A 176 1.95 14.73 4.25
C ASP A 176 3.35 14.86 3.66
N LEU A 177 3.70 13.88 2.83
CA LEU A 177 4.92 13.89 2.04
C LEU A 177 4.53 13.95 0.57
N PRO A 178 4.32 15.17 0.02
CA PRO A 178 3.92 15.34 -1.36
C PRO A 178 4.98 14.82 -2.34
N LEU A 179 4.52 14.50 -3.54
CA LEU A 179 5.34 13.83 -4.56
C LEU A 179 6.64 14.57 -4.88
N HIS A 180 6.63 15.91 -4.95
CA HIS A 180 7.84 16.69 -5.21
C HIS A 180 8.92 16.50 -4.13
N LEU A 181 8.55 16.26 -2.87
CA LEU A 181 9.48 15.98 -1.77
C LEU A 181 10.05 14.57 -1.81
N LEU A 182 9.24 13.59 -2.24
CA LEU A 182 9.74 12.23 -2.50
C LEU A 182 10.81 12.24 -3.60
N TRP A 183 10.61 13.04 -4.65
CA TRP A 183 11.62 13.22 -5.70
C TRP A 183 12.90 13.86 -5.17
N LEU A 184 12.79 14.86 -4.30
CA LEU A 184 13.94 15.50 -3.63
C LEU A 184 14.74 14.51 -2.77
N SER A 185 14.06 13.53 -2.15
CA SER A 185 14.65 12.47 -1.31
C SER A 185 15.30 11.34 -2.11
N ARG A 186 14.80 10.99 -3.32
CA ARG A 186 15.41 9.97 -4.20
C ARG A 186 16.86 10.30 -4.59
N GLU A 187 17.24 11.54 -4.35
CA GLU A 187 18.35 12.20 -4.99
C GLU A 187 19.33 12.68 -3.92
N SER A 188 19.66 11.80 -2.95
CA SER A 188 20.96 11.85 -2.29
C SER A 188 22.00 12.01 -3.40
N ALA A 189 22.79 13.08 -3.34
CA ALA A 189 23.80 13.44 -4.32
C ALA A 189 24.91 12.37 -4.33
N VAL A 190 24.65 11.23 -4.95
CA VAL A 190 25.64 10.17 -5.07
C VAL A 190 26.64 10.63 -6.13
N LEU A 191 27.81 11.02 -5.66
CA LEU A 191 28.98 11.18 -6.50
C LEU A 191 29.35 9.80 -7.04
N HIS A 192 29.21 9.61 -8.34
CA HIS A 192 29.68 8.40 -9.00
C HIS A 192 31.15 8.55 -9.35
N ASP A 193 31.98 7.59 -8.96
CA ASP A 193 33.36 7.52 -9.44
C ASP A 193 33.34 7.21 -10.95
N GLY A 194 34.08 8.01 -11.73
CA GLY A 194 34.11 7.83 -13.17
C GLY A 194 34.01 9.13 -13.98
N ARG A 195 33.84 8.99 -15.28
CA ARG A 195 33.73 10.11 -16.24
C ARG A 195 32.44 10.02 -17.03
N LEU A 196 31.90 11.16 -17.45
CA LEU A 196 30.63 11.23 -18.17
C LEU A 196 30.54 10.29 -19.39
N GLU A 197 31.65 10.00 -20.06
CA GLU A 197 31.70 9.08 -21.20
C GLU A 197 31.31 7.64 -20.88
N GLN A 198 31.41 7.24 -19.61
CA GLN A 198 31.08 5.88 -19.17
C GLN A 198 29.56 5.65 -19.10
N TRP A 199 28.77 6.71 -19.20
CA TRP A 199 27.31 6.65 -19.18
C TRP A 199 26.74 6.83 -20.60
N PRO A 200 26.04 5.82 -21.15
CA PRO A 200 25.47 5.88 -22.51
C PRO A 200 24.53 7.06 -22.73
N ASP A 201 23.80 7.45 -21.67
CA ASP A 201 22.78 8.50 -21.71
C ASP A 201 23.33 9.89 -22.09
N PHE A 202 24.64 10.13 -21.90
CA PHE A 202 25.28 11.42 -22.18
C PHE A 202 26.11 11.42 -23.47
N GLN A 203 26.17 10.30 -24.20
CA GLN A 203 26.99 10.21 -25.41
C GLN A 203 26.53 11.22 -26.46
N GLY A 204 27.47 12.04 -26.95
CA GLY A 204 27.22 13.08 -27.95
C GLY A 204 26.77 14.43 -27.39
N SER A 205 26.49 14.53 -26.09
CA SER A 205 25.97 15.75 -25.45
C SER A 205 26.77 16.12 -24.19
N ILE A 206 28.11 16.08 -24.30
CA ILE A 206 29.05 16.48 -23.24
C ILE A 206 29.70 17.80 -23.65
N TYR A 207 29.61 18.80 -22.77
CA TYR A 207 30.11 20.15 -23.01
C TYR A 207 31.10 20.56 -21.90
N PRO A 208 32.07 21.45 -22.20
CA PRO A 208 32.89 22.08 -21.16
C PRO A 208 32.03 22.88 -20.19
N ALA A 209 32.33 22.81 -18.89
CA ALA A 209 31.56 23.47 -17.85
C ALA A 209 31.52 24.99 -18.05
N GLU A 210 32.63 25.61 -18.46
CA GLU A 210 32.73 27.04 -18.71
C GLU A 210 31.74 27.49 -19.79
N ARG A 211 31.59 26.67 -20.85
CA ARG A 211 30.65 26.94 -21.93
C ARG A 211 29.22 26.82 -21.42
N PHE A 212 28.91 25.76 -20.69
CA PHE A 212 27.59 25.53 -20.11
C PHE A 212 27.16 26.66 -19.18
N PHE A 213 28.00 27.03 -18.21
CA PHE A 213 27.68 28.07 -17.23
C PHE A 213 27.59 29.47 -17.85
N ARG A 214 28.36 29.75 -18.91
CA ARG A 214 28.23 31.00 -19.67
C ARG A 214 26.87 31.10 -20.37
N GLU A 215 26.45 30.04 -21.06
CA GLU A 215 25.13 30.04 -21.72
C GLU A 215 24.00 30.07 -20.69
N LEU A 216 24.11 29.30 -19.61
CA LEU A 216 23.15 29.32 -18.50
C LEU A 216 23.06 30.71 -17.87
N GLY A 217 24.19 31.38 -17.64
CA GLY A 217 24.24 32.73 -17.07
C GLY A 217 23.53 33.79 -17.91
N SER A 218 23.46 33.59 -19.24
CA SER A 218 22.78 34.48 -20.17
C SER A 218 21.26 34.35 -20.21
N LEU A 219 20.71 33.33 -19.53
CA LEU A 219 19.27 33.05 -19.52
C LEU A 219 18.55 33.78 -18.37
N PRO A 220 17.23 34.05 -18.51
CA PRO A 220 16.41 34.58 -17.43
C PRO A 220 16.45 33.68 -16.19
N GLU A 221 16.31 34.27 -15.00
CA GLU A 221 16.41 33.56 -13.73
C GLU A 221 15.44 32.37 -13.62
N GLU A 222 14.21 32.53 -14.12
CA GLU A 222 13.21 31.47 -14.19
C GLU A 222 13.71 30.24 -14.97
N VAL A 223 14.35 30.47 -16.12
CA VAL A 223 14.94 29.40 -16.93
C VAL A 223 16.13 28.78 -16.22
N ARG A 224 17.00 29.59 -15.60
CA ARG A 224 18.16 29.07 -14.86
C ARG A 224 17.75 28.16 -13.71
N ALA A 225 16.75 28.56 -12.93
CA ALA A 225 16.19 27.77 -11.85
C ALA A 225 15.52 26.48 -12.36
N ALA A 226 14.98 26.51 -13.58
CA ALA A 226 14.38 25.34 -14.21
C ALA A 226 15.41 24.37 -14.82
N VAL A 227 16.58 24.86 -15.28
CA VAL A 227 17.67 24.01 -15.81
C VAL A 227 18.34 23.22 -14.71
N VAL A 228 18.66 23.85 -13.58
CA VAL A 228 19.24 23.17 -12.42
C VAL A 228 18.28 23.35 -11.27
N VAL A 229 17.40 22.37 -11.06
CA VAL A 229 16.33 22.45 -10.04
C VAL A 229 16.90 22.62 -8.63
N GLN A 230 18.14 22.16 -8.39
CA GLN A 230 18.83 22.28 -7.10
C GLN A 230 20.29 22.71 -7.28
N PRO A 231 20.55 24.02 -7.49
CA PRO A 231 21.91 24.51 -7.74
C PRO A 231 22.83 24.32 -6.53
N ARG A 232 22.27 24.27 -5.31
CA ARG A 232 23.03 24.04 -4.07
C ARG A 232 23.81 22.72 -4.09
N ARG A 233 23.33 21.69 -4.79
CA ARG A 233 24.04 20.40 -4.89
C ARG A 233 25.35 20.49 -5.65
N LEU A 234 25.46 21.40 -6.61
CA LEU A 234 26.71 21.64 -7.32
C LEU A 234 27.80 22.22 -6.39
N LEU A 235 27.39 22.85 -5.28
CA LEU A 235 28.30 23.37 -4.25
C LEU A 235 28.75 22.31 -3.24
N GLU A 236 28.16 21.11 -3.23
CA GLU A 236 28.57 19.99 -2.37
C GLU A 236 29.82 19.28 -2.91
N ILE A 237 30.25 19.63 -4.12
CA ILE A 237 31.43 19.07 -4.75
C ILE A 237 32.67 19.83 -4.26
N ASP A 238 33.57 19.16 -3.54
CA ASP A 238 34.86 19.70 -3.08
C ASP A 238 35.90 19.89 -4.21
N GLY A 239 35.45 20.05 -5.46
CA GLY A 239 36.30 20.05 -6.65
C GLY A 239 35.75 20.95 -7.75
N ALA A 240 36.59 21.23 -8.75
CA ALA A 240 36.18 22.04 -9.89
C ALA A 240 35.33 21.21 -10.86
N ILE A 241 34.14 21.68 -11.19
CA ILE A 241 33.31 21.13 -12.26
C ILE A 241 33.99 21.45 -13.59
N VAL A 242 34.36 20.42 -14.35
CA VAL A 242 35.08 20.55 -15.61
C VAL A 242 34.18 20.32 -16.82
N ARG A 243 33.17 19.45 -16.71
CA ARG A 243 32.32 19.06 -17.83
C ARG A 243 30.88 18.85 -17.40
N VAL A 244 29.96 19.06 -18.32
CA VAL A 244 28.52 18.87 -18.12
C VAL A 244 27.96 18.01 -19.26
N GLY A 245 27.35 16.90 -18.92
CA GLY A 245 26.60 16.03 -19.83
C GLY A 245 25.11 16.33 -19.75
N ILE A 246 24.46 16.44 -20.90
CA ILE A 246 23.00 16.53 -21.01
C ILE A 246 22.50 15.19 -21.53
N SER A 247 21.55 14.57 -20.83
CA SER A 247 21.03 13.28 -21.25
C SER A 247 20.13 13.42 -22.47
N ASN A 248 20.22 12.44 -23.38
CA ASN A 248 19.33 12.33 -24.52
C ASN A 248 17.95 11.68 -24.18
N GLN A 249 17.74 11.30 -22.93
CA GLN A 249 16.49 10.71 -22.46
C GLN A 249 15.68 11.73 -21.66
N VAL A 250 14.40 11.82 -22.02
CA VAL A 250 13.39 12.55 -21.24
C VAL A 250 12.62 11.54 -20.39
N SER A 251 12.51 11.83 -19.10
CA SER A 251 11.70 11.05 -18.17
C SER A 251 10.79 11.99 -17.39
N GLU A 252 9.48 11.82 -17.55
CA GLU A 252 8.45 12.56 -16.80
C GLU A 252 8.59 14.10 -16.89
N GLY A 253 9.01 14.62 -18.04
CA GLY A 253 9.20 16.06 -18.26
C GLY A 253 10.51 16.63 -17.68
N TYR A 254 11.45 15.76 -17.32
CA TYR A 254 12.79 16.12 -16.87
C TYR A 254 13.86 15.49 -17.76
N ILE A 255 14.99 16.18 -17.85
CA ILE A 255 16.22 15.69 -18.47
C ILE A 255 17.29 15.58 -17.39
N ARG A 256 18.05 14.48 -17.43
CA ARG A 256 19.17 14.28 -16.51
C ARG A 256 20.38 15.07 -16.98
N LEU A 257 21.05 15.74 -16.04
CA LEU A 257 22.29 16.45 -16.23
C LEU A 257 23.38 15.78 -15.40
N GLY A 258 24.52 15.50 -15.99
CA GLY A 258 25.69 14.97 -15.29
C GLY A 258 26.76 16.05 -15.17
N PHE A 259 27.22 16.36 -13.98
CA PHE A 259 28.28 17.32 -13.71
C PHE A 259 29.55 16.55 -13.31
N GLU A 260 30.54 16.56 -14.18
CA GLU A 260 31.84 15.97 -13.88
C GLU A 260 32.74 16.98 -13.19
N ALA A 261 33.30 16.56 -12.05
CA ALA A 261 34.24 17.33 -11.29
C ALA A 261 35.50 16.53 -10.98
N LEU A 262 36.61 17.25 -10.81
CA LEU A 262 37.88 16.68 -10.36
C LEU A 262 37.99 16.88 -8.85
N VAL A 263 37.79 15.81 -8.08
CA VAL A 263 37.93 15.80 -6.63
C VAL A 263 39.25 15.11 -6.29
N ALA A 264 40.21 15.85 -5.75
CA ALA A 264 41.58 15.36 -5.50
C ALA A 264 42.24 14.67 -6.73
N GLY A 265 41.93 15.14 -7.94
CA GLY A 265 42.45 14.59 -9.20
C GLY A 265 41.71 13.37 -9.73
N VAL A 266 40.71 12.85 -9.01
CA VAL A 266 39.85 11.75 -9.45
C VAL A 266 38.57 12.33 -10.07
N PRO A 267 38.20 11.94 -11.30
CA PRO A 267 36.94 12.38 -11.90
C PRO A 267 35.77 11.72 -11.19
N ARG A 268 34.79 12.55 -10.84
CA ARG A 268 33.53 12.15 -10.23
C ARG A 268 32.38 12.83 -10.92
N VAL A 269 31.28 12.12 -11.09
CA VAL A 269 30.08 12.64 -11.74
C VAL A 269 28.96 12.75 -10.75
N LEU A 270 28.43 13.97 -10.60
CA LEU A 270 27.20 14.25 -9.88
C LEU A 270 26.04 14.29 -10.86
N MET A 271 24.97 13.55 -10.58
CA MET A 271 23.76 13.61 -11.39
C MET A 271 22.71 14.53 -10.77
N VAL A 272 22.13 15.40 -11.58
CA VAL A 272 21.01 16.27 -11.21
C VAL A 272 19.96 16.26 -12.32
N ARG A 273 18.79 16.85 -12.07
CA ARG A 273 17.72 16.98 -13.06
C ARG A 273 17.44 18.44 -13.39
N GLY A 274 17.06 18.65 -14.65
CA GLY A 274 16.51 19.88 -15.16
C GLY A 274 15.15 19.65 -15.80
N ARG A 275 14.29 20.66 -15.79
CA ARG A 275 13.03 20.66 -16.53
C ARG A 275 13.35 20.53 -18.02
N GLU A 276 12.67 19.63 -18.71
CA GLU A 276 12.89 19.38 -20.14
C GLU A 276 12.93 20.68 -20.94
N TRP A 277 11.85 21.48 -20.87
CA TRP A 277 11.72 22.72 -21.63
C TRP A 277 12.87 23.71 -21.41
N ALA A 278 13.47 23.73 -20.22
CA ALA A 278 14.55 24.65 -19.87
C ALA A 278 15.91 24.12 -20.33
N VAL A 279 16.15 22.81 -20.13
CA VAL A 279 17.39 22.15 -20.57
C VAL A 279 17.53 22.22 -22.09
N TRP A 280 16.43 22.01 -22.84
CA TRP A 280 16.41 22.18 -24.30
C TRP A 280 16.82 23.60 -24.75
N GLN A 281 16.47 24.64 -23.99
CA GLN A 281 16.87 26.01 -24.32
C GLN A 281 18.38 26.25 -24.14
N VAL A 282 18.99 25.63 -23.14
CA VAL A 282 20.45 25.70 -22.98
C VAL A 282 21.13 24.86 -24.05
N GLN A 283 20.65 23.63 -24.28
CA GLN A 283 21.24 22.71 -25.25
C GLN A 283 21.21 23.29 -26.67
N SER A 284 20.11 23.89 -27.09
CA SER A 284 20.01 24.54 -28.41
C SER A 284 21.03 25.66 -28.59
N ARG A 285 21.34 26.44 -27.54
CA ARG A 285 22.41 27.46 -27.56
C ARG A 285 23.82 26.86 -27.55
N LEU A 286 23.99 25.71 -26.89
CA LEU A 286 25.25 24.96 -26.88
C LEU A 286 25.55 24.29 -28.22
N GLU A 287 24.52 23.92 -28.98
CA GLU A 287 24.67 23.33 -30.31
C GLU A 287 24.76 24.40 -31.41
N HIS A 288 24.04 25.52 -31.27
CA HIS A 288 24.00 26.61 -32.24
C HIS A 288 24.41 27.96 -31.61
N PRO A 289 25.73 28.22 -31.45
CA PRO A 289 26.22 29.48 -30.92
C PRO A 289 25.98 30.62 -31.93
N GLY A 290 24.77 31.20 -31.95
CA GLY A 290 24.46 32.38 -32.76
C GLY A 290 23.03 32.60 -33.26
N ALA A 291 22.06 31.73 -32.97
CA ALA A 291 20.72 31.81 -33.60
C ALA A 291 19.68 32.71 -32.90
N ASN A 292 20.06 33.60 -31.97
CA ASN A 292 19.11 34.49 -31.26
C ASN A 292 19.33 35.97 -31.56
N GLY A 293 19.34 36.28 -32.86
CA GLY A 293 19.27 37.62 -33.40
C GLY A 293 18.24 37.75 -34.52
N ALA A 294 17.11 37.03 -34.47
CA ALA A 294 16.00 37.27 -35.39
C ALA A 294 14.65 36.74 -34.86
N GLY A 295 13.78 37.67 -34.45
CA GLY A 295 12.35 37.58 -34.74
C GLY A 295 11.47 36.75 -33.80
N PHE A 296 11.15 37.30 -32.63
CA PHE A 296 9.76 37.23 -32.14
C PHE A 296 9.26 38.66 -31.91
N GLY A 297 9.11 39.39 -33.02
CA GLY A 297 8.32 40.62 -33.11
C GLY A 297 6.91 40.23 -33.55
N GLY A 298 5.93 40.64 -32.74
CA GLY A 298 4.57 40.12 -32.78
C GLY A 298 3.79 40.32 -34.07
N ARG A 299 2.68 39.59 -34.14
CA ARG A 299 1.52 39.99 -34.90
C ARG A 299 0.32 40.01 -33.95
N SER A 300 -0.18 41.23 -33.79
CA SER A 300 -1.58 41.62 -33.59
C SER A 300 -2.59 40.69 -34.23
#